data_AF-A0A7C7BV55-F1
#
_entry.id   AF-A0A7C7BV55-F1
#
_cell.length_a   1.000
_cell.length_b   1.000
_cell.length_c   1.000
_cell.angle_alpha   90.00
_cell.angle_beta   90.00
_cell.angle_gamma   90.00
#
_symmetry.space_group_name_H-M   'P 1'
#
loop_
_entity.id
_entity.type
_entity.pdbx_description
1 polymer ?
#
loop_
_entity_poly.entity_id
_entity_poly.type
_entity_poly.pdbx_seq_one_letter_code
_entity_poly.pdbx_strand_id
1 'polypeptide(L)'
;SAGTLASKPFRLKVLAQGAKMPSSTSRNGLGQLATVIEVSKNKVYLGEPIVLVYKIYNQLNSLEVREYNVPELKGFWKEEVKETEEQTWKTQIIDGRRYSVITVQRIVAFPQQTGTFTIDGFNLKGYLRVNFFSGKNIEANSKAVTIEVMPLPKSKPANFIGTFKNLSLDSKVQIDSVKVNEAFNMTVTYSGSGNLKLLSEPKIIWPSEFEVFDPEVKDRIS
;
A
#
# COMPACT_ATOMS: atom_id res chain seq x y z
N SER A 1 18.85 -17.76 28.00
CA SER A 1 18.18 -16.48 27.72
C SER A 1 17.84 -16.43 26.24
N ALA A 2 16.55 -16.37 25.88
CA ALA A 2 16.14 -16.21 24.49
C ALA A 2 16.15 -14.71 24.14
N GLY A 3 17.10 -14.28 23.32
CA GLY A 3 17.18 -12.88 22.87
C GLY A 3 16.18 -12.62 21.74
N THR A 4 15.58 -11.44 21.74
CA THR A 4 14.70 -10.94 20.67
C THR A 4 15.51 -10.77 19.38
N LEU A 5 15.05 -11.33 18.27
CA LEU A 5 15.68 -11.14 16.96
C LEU A 5 15.11 -9.86 16.31
N ALA A 6 16.00 -8.91 16.02
CA ALA A 6 15.66 -7.68 15.31
C ALA A 6 16.48 -7.57 14.03
N SER A 7 15.82 -7.26 12.91
CA SER A 7 16.49 -7.09 11.62
C SER A 7 17.04 -5.67 11.46
N LYS A 8 18.13 -5.52 10.71
CA LYS A 8 18.57 -4.19 10.21
C LYS A 8 17.72 -3.83 8.99
N PRO A 9 17.37 -2.55 8.78
CA PRO A 9 16.63 -2.14 7.60
C PRO A 9 17.55 -2.31 6.39
N PHE A 10 17.00 -2.84 5.31
CA PHE A 10 17.74 -3.09 4.08
C PHE A 10 16.80 -2.83 2.88
N ARG A 11 17.36 -2.46 1.73
CA ARG A 11 16.59 -2.22 0.52
C ARG A 11 16.49 -3.51 -0.27
N LEU A 12 15.28 -4.05 -0.37
CA LEU A 12 15.01 -5.24 -1.18
C LEU A 12 14.91 -4.86 -2.65
N LYS A 13 15.83 -5.35 -3.48
CA LYS A 13 15.70 -5.31 -4.94
C LYS A 13 15.19 -6.66 -5.42
N VAL A 14 13.89 -6.74 -5.72
CA VAL A 14 13.28 -7.96 -6.27
C VAL A 14 13.77 -8.12 -7.71
N LEU A 15 14.46 -9.22 -8.00
CA LEU A 15 14.90 -9.58 -9.35
C LEU A 15 13.78 -10.34 -10.07
N ALA A 16 13.65 -10.13 -11.38
CA ALA A 16 12.74 -10.89 -12.22
C ALA A 16 13.15 -12.38 -12.27
N GLN A 17 12.15 -13.26 -12.49
CA GLN A 17 12.36 -14.69 -12.60
C GLN A 17 13.38 -15.01 -13.71
N GLY A 18 14.49 -15.67 -13.36
CA GLY A 18 15.57 -16.02 -14.30
C GLY A 18 16.80 -15.09 -14.29
N ALA A 19 16.81 -14.00 -13.53
CA ALA A 19 17.99 -13.13 -13.43
C ALA A 19 19.17 -13.80 -12.71
N LYS A 20 20.39 -13.67 -13.27
CA LYS A 20 21.63 -14.16 -12.65
C LYS A 20 21.94 -13.39 -11.37
N MET A 21 22.25 -14.12 -10.29
CA MET A 21 22.60 -13.52 -9.01
C MET A 21 23.96 -12.80 -9.08
N PRO A 22 24.07 -11.56 -8.59
CA PRO A 22 25.37 -10.95 -8.37
C PRO A 22 26.07 -11.66 -7.20
N SER A 23 27.30 -12.10 -7.44
CA SER A 23 28.20 -12.67 -6.44
C SER A 23 28.72 -11.56 -5.53
N SER A 24 27.97 -11.20 -4.49
CA SER A 24 28.50 -10.35 -3.42
C SER A 24 28.47 -11.11 -2.10
N THR A 25 29.65 -11.34 -1.53
CA THR A 25 29.89 -11.89 -0.19
C THR A 25 29.52 -10.84 0.88
N SER A 26 28.27 -10.39 0.89
CA SER A 26 27.76 -9.49 1.91
C SER A 26 27.12 -10.30 3.02
N ARG A 27 27.66 -10.21 4.25
CA ARG A 27 27.08 -10.81 5.48
C ARG A 27 25.76 -10.14 5.92
N ASN A 28 25.05 -9.42 5.03
CA ASN A 28 23.90 -8.56 5.38
C ASN A 28 22.55 -9.16 4.97
N GLY A 29 22.29 -10.43 5.28
CA GLY A 29 20.93 -10.98 5.18
C GLY A 29 20.03 -10.54 6.36
N LEU A 30 18.74 -10.83 6.27
CA LEU A 30 17.72 -10.50 7.29
C LEU A 30 17.87 -11.22 8.65
N GLY A 31 18.87 -12.08 8.81
CA GLY A 31 18.91 -13.09 9.86
C GLY A 31 18.15 -14.36 9.45
N GLN A 32 17.94 -15.30 10.38
CA GLN A 32 17.22 -16.55 10.13
C GLN A 32 15.70 -16.41 10.25
N LEU A 33 15.23 -15.40 10.97
CA LEU A 33 13.82 -15.05 11.10
C LEU A 33 13.70 -13.53 11.20
N ALA A 34 12.82 -12.94 10.39
CA ALA A 34 12.57 -11.51 10.41
C ALA A 34 11.12 -11.19 10.06
N THR A 35 10.57 -10.18 10.73
CA THR A 35 9.37 -9.47 10.29
C THR A 35 9.79 -8.18 9.58
N VAL A 36 9.07 -7.83 8.52
CA VAL A 36 9.37 -6.66 7.69
C VAL A 36 8.09 -5.94 7.31
N ILE A 37 8.13 -4.61 7.35
CA ILE A 37 7.11 -3.73 6.80
C ILE A 37 7.70 -3.14 5.51
N GLU A 38 7.23 -3.60 4.36
CA GLU A 38 7.56 -2.98 3.08
C GLU A 38 6.60 -1.81 2.84
N VAL A 39 7.16 -0.66 2.49
CA VAL A 39 6.37 0.54 2.18
C VAL A 39 6.66 0.98 0.76
N SER A 40 5.62 1.26 -0.02
CA SER A 40 5.77 1.73 -1.40
C SER A 40 6.49 3.07 -1.49
N LYS A 41 6.25 3.98 -0.52
CA LYS A 41 6.87 5.30 -0.41
C LYS A 41 6.96 5.73 1.06
N ASN A 42 8.06 6.36 1.42
CA ASN A 42 8.26 6.96 2.75
C ASN A 42 8.06 8.48 2.78
N LYS A 43 7.81 9.10 1.61
CA LYS A 43 7.51 10.52 1.47
C LYS A 43 6.38 10.68 0.47
N VAL A 44 5.28 11.28 0.91
CA VAL A 44 4.03 11.40 0.14
C VAL A 44 3.36 12.73 0.41
N TYR A 45 2.41 13.11 -0.43
CA TYR A 45 1.52 14.24 -0.18
C TYR A 45 0.30 13.84 0.64
N LEU A 46 -0.34 14.81 1.31
CA LEU A 46 -1.61 14.61 1.99
C LEU A 46 -2.64 13.93 1.06
N GLY A 47 -3.28 12.86 1.56
CA GLY A 47 -4.25 12.06 0.79
C GLY A 47 -3.66 11.14 -0.29
N GLU A 48 -2.34 11.18 -0.55
CA GLU A 48 -1.70 10.25 -1.50
C GLU A 48 -1.59 8.84 -0.87
N PRO A 49 -2.04 7.77 -1.57
CA PRO A 49 -1.96 6.41 -1.03
C PRO A 49 -0.52 5.93 -0.86
N ILE A 50 -0.28 5.24 0.27
CA ILE A 50 0.86 4.36 0.47
C ILE A 50 0.39 2.92 0.58
N VAL A 51 1.19 1.99 0.05
CA VAL A 51 0.93 0.55 0.19
C VAL A 51 1.91 0.00 1.22
N LEU A 52 1.38 -0.65 2.23
CA LEU A 52 2.11 -1.31 3.31
C LEU A 52 1.93 -2.82 3.16
N VAL A 53 3.03 -3.56 3.12
CA VAL A 53 3.02 -5.03 3.04
C VAL A 53 3.80 -5.60 4.20
N TYR A 54 3.11 -6.35 5.06
CA TYR A 54 3.68 -7.00 6.23
C TYR A 54 4.10 -8.41 5.86
N LYS A 55 5.39 -8.72 6.01
CA LYS A 55 5.97 -10.00 5.60
C LYS A 55 6.77 -10.65 6.73
N ILE A 56 6.74 -11.98 6.74
CA ILE A 56 7.60 -12.81 7.57
C ILE A 56 8.59 -13.53 6.65
N TYR A 57 9.87 -13.41 6.96
CA TYR A 57 10.97 -14.09 6.28
C TYR A 57 11.55 -15.13 7.24
N ASN A 58 11.51 -16.40 6.84
CA ASN A 58 11.91 -17.52 7.67
C ASN A 58 12.93 -18.43 6.94
N GLN A 59 14.02 -18.77 7.60
CA GLN A 59 14.98 -19.81 7.20
C GLN A 59 14.99 -20.99 8.16
N LEU A 60 14.24 -20.91 9.26
CA LEU A 60 14.18 -21.94 10.28
C LEU A 60 13.22 -23.05 9.84
N ASN A 61 13.67 -24.29 10.00
CA ASN A 61 12.81 -25.45 9.84
C ASN A 61 11.88 -25.56 11.06
N SER A 62 10.63 -25.98 10.84
CA SER A 62 9.68 -26.27 11.93
C SER A 62 9.38 -25.08 12.87
N LEU A 63 9.34 -23.87 12.30
CA LEU A 63 8.78 -22.71 12.98
C LEU A 63 7.25 -22.80 12.99
N GLU A 64 6.67 -22.78 14.18
CA GLU A 64 5.24 -22.57 14.38
C GLU A 64 5.01 -21.09 14.71
N VAL A 65 4.34 -20.36 13.83
CA VAL A 65 3.89 -18.98 14.10
C VAL A 65 2.64 -19.06 14.96
N ARG A 66 2.71 -18.53 16.18
CA ARG A 66 1.61 -18.60 17.15
C ARG A 66 0.81 -17.31 17.22
N GLU A 67 1.52 -16.19 17.17
CA GLU A 67 0.92 -14.86 17.27
C GLU A 67 1.73 -13.89 16.41
N TYR A 68 1.03 -12.94 15.80
CA TYR A 68 1.64 -11.78 15.18
C TYR A 68 0.76 -10.55 15.40
N ASN A 69 1.38 -9.38 15.52
CA ASN A 69 0.70 -8.11 15.77
C ASN A 69 1.08 -7.10 14.70
N VAL A 70 0.12 -6.76 13.85
CA VAL A 70 0.26 -5.68 12.86
C VAL A 70 -0.03 -4.34 13.56
N PRO A 71 0.89 -3.37 13.50
CA PRO A 71 0.76 -2.09 14.19
C PRO A 71 -0.42 -1.27 13.65
N GLU A 72 -0.99 -0.44 14.52
CA GLU A 72 -2.01 0.53 14.12
C GLU A 72 -1.40 1.66 13.28
N LEU A 73 -2.17 2.15 12.29
CA LEU A 73 -1.76 3.24 11.41
C LEU A 73 -2.42 4.55 11.85
N LYS A 74 -1.95 5.11 12.96
CA LYS A 74 -2.49 6.36 13.51
C LYS A 74 -2.32 7.51 12.52
N GLY A 75 -3.40 8.27 12.28
CA GLY A 75 -3.41 9.37 11.31
C GLY A 75 -3.62 8.94 9.86
N PHE A 76 -3.87 7.65 9.60
CA PHE A 76 -4.18 7.12 8.28
C PHE A 76 -5.59 6.53 8.26
N TRP A 77 -6.36 6.86 7.23
CA TRP A 77 -7.47 6.01 6.82
C TRP A 77 -6.89 4.83 6.05
N LYS A 78 -7.42 3.62 6.25
CA LYS A 78 -6.84 2.40 5.69
C LYS A 78 -7.90 1.46 5.13
N GLU A 79 -7.52 0.76 4.06
CA GLU A 79 -8.29 -0.30 3.46
C GLU A 79 -7.39 -1.53 3.31
N GLU A 80 -7.87 -2.67 3.81
CA GLU A 80 -7.16 -3.93 3.64
C GLU A 80 -7.39 -4.49 2.24
N VAL A 81 -6.30 -4.86 1.58
CA VAL A 81 -6.37 -5.52 0.28
C VAL A 81 -6.50 -7.01 0.54
N LYS A 82 -7.68 -7.56 0.26
CA LYS A 82 -7.88 -9.00 0.29
C LYS A 82 -7.11 -9.61 -0.88
N GLU A 83 -6.18 -10.51 -0.56
CA GLU A 83 -5.44 -11.25 -1.56
C GLU A 83 -6.38 -12.30 -2.20
N THR A 84 -6.40 -12.38 -3.53
CA THR A 84 -7.16 -13.41 -4.27
C THR A 84 -6.47 -14.77 -4.27
N GLU A 85 -5.17 -14.82 -3.93
CA GLU A 85 -4.40 -16.05 -3.76
C GLU A 85 -4.35 -16.46 -2.29
N GLU A 86 -4.28 -17.78 -2.03
CA GLU A 86 -4.10 -18.31 -0.69
C GLU A 86 -2.78 -17.80 -0.07
N GLN A 87 -2.86 -17.38 1.19
CA GLN A 87 -1.70 -16.95 2.00
C GLN A 87 -0.80 -18.16 2.28
N THR A 88 0.09 -18.44 1.34
CA THR A 88 1.03 -19.55 1.40
C THR A 88 2.46 -19.06 1.49
N TRP A 89 3.31 -19.91 2.06
CA TRP A 89 4.75 -19.66 2.12
C TRP A 89 5.38 -19.84 0.73
N LYS A 90 5.98 -18.77 0.20
CA LYS A 90 6.67 -18.76 -1.10
C LYS A 90 8.18 -18.67 -0.89
N THR A 91 8.95 -19.41 -1.68
CA THR A 91 10.42 -19.32 -1.62
C THR A 91 10.91 -18.07 -2.34
N GLN A 92 11.74 -17.26 -1.68
CA GLN A 92 12.43 -16.11 -2.28
C GLN A 92 13.92 -16.15 -1.97
N ILE A 93 14.75 -15.61 -2.87
CA ILE A 93 16.19 -15.46 -2.65
C ILE A 93 16.50 -13.98 -2.43
N ILE A 94 17.15 -13.68 -1.31
CA ILE A 94 17.48 -12.31 -0.86
C ILE A 94 18.94 -12.29 -0.46
N ASP A 95 19.74 -11.46 -1.12
CA ASP A 95 21.18 -11.37 -0.90
C ASP A 95 21.88 -12.75 -0.90
N GLY A 96 21.51 -13.60 -1.87
CA GLY A 96 22.04 -14.96 -2.03
C GLY A 96 21.52 -15.99 -1.02
N ARG A 97 20.62 -15.62 -0.12
CA ARG A 97 20.05 -16.49 0.90
C ARG A 97 18.60 -16.86 0.57
N ARG A 98 18.26 -18.14 0.69
CA ARG A 98 16.89 -18.65 0.50
C ARG A 98 16.06 -18.39 1.75
N TYR A 99 14.90 -17.77 1.58
CA TYR A 99 13.89 -17.55 2.61
C TYR A 99 12.57 -18.17 2.17
N SER A 100 11.86 -18.75 3.13
CA SER A 100 10.43 -18.96 3.04
C SER A 100 9.75 -17.65 3.46
N VAL A 101 8.89 -17.10 2.61
CA VAL A 101 8.29 -15.77 2.78
C VAL A 101 6.77 -15.88 2.71
N ILE A 102 6.08 -15.28 3.66
CA ILE A 102 4.63 -15.13 3.64
C ILE A 102 4.26 -13.66 3.84
N THR A 103 3.26 -13.21 3.10
CA THR A 103 2.61 -11.91 3.30
C THR A 103 1.45 -12.12 4.26
N VAL A 104 1.48 -11.48 5.43
CA VAL A 104 0.40 -11.62 6.42
C VAL A 104 -0.73 -10.64 6.16
N GLN A 105 -0.41 -9.44 5.67
CA GLN A 105 -1.40 -8.41 5.39
C GLN A 105 -0.85 -7.40 4.38
N ARG A 106 -1.74 -6.91 3.50
CA ARG A 106 -1.49 -5.78 2.62
C ARG A 106 -2.53 -4.70 2.88
N ILE A 107 -2.07 -3.47 3.07
CA ILE A 107 -2.92 -2.33 3.41
C ILE A 107 -2.62 -1.18 2.44
N VAL A 108 -3.68 -0.55 1.92
CA VAL A 108 -3.59 0.78 1.32
C VAL A 108 -3.96 1.79 2.39
N ALA A 109 -3.04 2.71 2.69
CA ALA A 109 -3.22 3.72 3.71
C ALA A 109 -3.14 5.13 3.12
N PHE A 110 -3.98 6.03 3.62
CA PHE A 110 -4.16 7.39 3.12
C PHE A 110 -3.94 8.35 4.29
N PRO A 111 -2.86 9.16 4.27
CA PRO A 111 -2.58 10.08 5.37
C PRO A 111 -3.64 11.17 5.43
N GLN A 112 -4.13 11.45 6.65
CA GLN A 112 -5.20 12.42 6.90
C GLN A 112 -4.66 13.76 7.40
N GLN A 113 -3.37 13.83 7.74
CA GLN A 113 -2.71 15.03 8.27
C GLN A 113 -1.28 15.11 7.73
N THR A 114 -0.73 16.33 7.64
CA THR A 114 0.66 16.56 7.27
C THR A 114 1.59 16.39 8.47
N GLY A 115 2.83 16.00 8.24
CA GLY A 115 3.84 15.83 9.28
C GLY A 115 4.60 14.52 9.15
N THR A 116 5.29 14.12 10.21
CA THR A 116 6.06 12.89 10.26
C THR A 116 5.35 11.85 11.11
N PHE A 117 4.95 10.75 10.50
CA PHE A 117 4.24 9.66 11.16
C PHE A 117 5.17 8.47 11.34
N THR A 118 5.17 7.89 12.53
CA THR A 118 5.91 6.66 12.82
C THR A 118 4.93 5.51 12.92
N ILE A 119 5.16 4.48 12.11
CA ILE A 119 4.46 3.20 12.16
C ILE A 119 5.31 2.28 13.02
N ASP A 120 4.73 1.75 14.10
CA ASP A 120 5.43 0.86 15.03
C ASP A 120 5.87 -0.45 14.36
N GLY A 121 6.69 -1.23 15.07
CA GLY A 121 7.21 -2.50 14.54
C GLY A 121 6.14 -3.59 14.42
N PHE A 122 6.24 -4.40 13.37
CA PHE A 122 5.48 -5.62 13.19
C PHE A 122 6.12 -6.75 14.01
N ASN A 123 5.39 -7.22 15.04
CA ASN A 123 5.88 -8.24 15.96
C ASN A 123 5.34 -9.63 15.60
N LEU A 124 6.17 -10.65 15.84
CA LEU A 124 5.82 -12.05 15.74
C LEU A 124 6.34 -12.80 16.97
N LYS A 125 5.51 -13.69 17.51
CA LYS A 125 5.87 -14.71 18.48
C LYS A 125 5.58 -16.09 17.92
N GLY A 126 6.52 -16.99 18.10
CA GLY A 126 6.41 -18.36 17.64
C GLY A 126 7.14 -19.34 18.52
N TYR A 127 7.09 -20.60 18.12
CA TYR A 127 7.79 -21.68 18.76
C TYR A 127 8.59 -22.45 17.72
N LEU A 128 9.89 -22.55 17.96
CA LEU A 128 10.79 -23.32 17.12
C LEU A 128 10.97 -24.71 17.75
N ARG A 129 10.48 -25.74 17.08
CA ARG A 129 10.74 -27.12 17.49
C ARG A 129 12.16 -27.49 17.08
N VAL A 130 13.01 -27.82 18.06
CA VAL A 130 14.40 -28.24 17.81
C VAL A 130 14.47 -29.74 17.57
N ASN A 131 13.67 -30.51 18.30
CA ASN A 131 13.56 -31.97 18.20
C ASN A 131 12.23 -32.45 18.80
N PHE A 132 11.99 -33.77 18.82
CA PHE A 132 10.69 -34.32 19.18
C PHE A 132 10.19 -33.87 20.58
N PHE A 133 11.10 -33.79 21.55
CA PHE A 133 10.81 -33.47 22.95
C PHE A 133 11.18 -32.04 23.37
N SER A 134 11.75 -31.22 22.47
CA SER A 134 12.25 -29.90 22.85
C SER A 134 12.04 -28.84 21.77
N GLY A 135 11.87 -27.61 22.23
CA GLY A 135 11.79 -26.43 21.39
C GLY A 135 11.99 -25.19 22.23
N LYS A 136 11.94 -24.03 21.57
CA LYS A 136 12.11 -22.74 22.23
C LYS A 136 11.13 -21.72 21.68
N ASN A 137 10.64 -20.84 22.56
CA ASN A 137 9.96 -19.64 22.14
C ASN A 137 10.93 -18.74 21.37
N ILE A 138 10.44 -18.14 20.30
CA ILE A 138 11.19 -17.23 19.45
C ILE A 138 10.32 -16.04 19.09
N GLU A 139 10.94 -14.87 19.03
CA GLU A 139 10.26 -13.63 18.68
C GLU A 139 11.06 -12.89 17.61
N ALA A 140 10.33 -12.20 16.74
CA ALA A 140 10.89 -11.30 15.75
C ALA A 140 10.13 -9.97 15.76
N ASN A 141 10.86 -8.86 15.64
CA ASN A 141 10.26 -7.54 15.56
C ASN A 141 10.91 -6.72 14.44
N SER A 142 10.07 -6.06 13.64
CA SER A 142 10.55 -5.15 12.61
C SER A 142 10.88 -3.80 13.25
N LYS A 143 11.75 -3.04 12.61
CA LYS A 143 11.92 -1.64 13.00
C LYS A 143 10.66 -0.85 12.66
N ALA A 144 10.44 0.21 13.42
CA ALA A 144 9.46 1.22 13.08
C ALA A 144 9.81 1.87 11.73
N VAL A 145 8.80 2.27 10.98
CA VAL A 145 8.95 2.95 9.69
C VAL A 145 8.39 4.37 9.80
N THR A 146 9.14 5.34 9.29
CA THR A 146 8.74 6.75 9.28
C THR A 146 8.22 7.16 7.90
N ILE A 147 7.05 7.80 7.88
CA ILE A 147 6.41 8.37 6.69
C ILE A 147 6.36 9.89 6.84
N GLU A 148 6.94 10.61 5.89
CA GLU A 148 6.84 12.06 5.77
C GLU A 148 5.65 12.43 4.87
N VAL A 149 4.67 13.13 5.42
CA VAL A 149 3.49 13.61 4.71
C VAL A 149 3.61 15.11 4.49
N MET A 150 3.83 15.49 3.24
CA MET A 150 3.94 16.87 2.80
C MET A 150 2.56 17.51 2.59
N PRO A 151 2.42 18.83 2.81
CA PRO A 151 1.25 19.56 2.37
C PRO A 151 1.11 19.48 0.85
N LEU A 152 -0.12 19.57 0.35
CA LEU A 152 -0.37 19.63 -1.09
C LEU A 152 0.45 20.78 -1.73
N PRO A 153 0.98 20.60 -2.95
CA PRO A 153 1.73 21.65 -3.64
C PRO A 153 0.94 22.95 -3.75
N LYS A 154 1.61 24.11 -3.61
CA LYS A 154 0.97 25.43 -3.74
C LYS A 154 0.38 25.68 -5.13
N SER A 155 0.89 25.00 -6.15
CA SER A 155 0.34 24.97 -7.52
C SER A 155 -0.90 24.07 -7.62
N LYS A 156 -1.70 23.99 -6.56
CA LYS A 156 -2.99 23.29 -6.54
C LYS A 156 -3.95 24.04 -7.47
N PRO A 157 -4.51 23.39 -8.51
CA PRO A 157 -5.54 24.01 -9.34
C PRO A 157 -6.75 24.39 -8.47
N ALA A 158 -7.45 25.47 -8.83
CA ALA A 158 -8.64 25.93 -8.09
C ALA A 158 -9.70 24.82 -7.93
N ASN A 159 -9.80 23.92 -8.92
CA ASN A 159 -10.74 22.81 -8.97
C ASN A 159 -10.09 21.46 -8.64
N PHE A 160 -9.19 21.42 -7.67
CA PHE A 160 -8.57 20.17 -7.22
C PHE A 160 -9.61 19.25 -6.56
N ILE A 161 -9.91 18.15 -7.24
CA ILE A 161 -10.91 17.18 -6.81
C ILE A 161 -10.34 16.08 -5.91
N GLY A 162 -9.02 16.01 -5.72
CA GLY A 162 -8.40 15.01 -4.85
C GLY A 162 -7.00 14.63 -5.31
N THR A 163 -6.35 13.73 -4.57
CA THR A 163 -4.98 13.31 -4.84
C THR A 163 -4.96 12.10 -5.76
N PHE A 164 -4.58 12.32 -7.03
CA PHE A 164 -4.43 11.30 -8.05
C PHE A 164 -3.01 11.34 -8.63
N LYS A 165 -2.45 10.16 -8.96
CA LYS A 165 -1.14 10.07 -9.61
C LYS A 165 -1.21 10.51 -11.07
N ASN A 166 -2.20 9.99 -11.80
CA ASN A 166 -2.55 10.36 -13.17
C ASN A 166 -4.08 10.46 -13.20
N LEU A 167 -4.61 11.58 -13.67
CA LEU A 167 -6.04 11.79 -13.85
C LEU A 167 -6.28 12.22 -15.29
N SER A 168 -7.09 11.47 -16.03
CA SER A 168 -7.59 11.82 -17.36
C SER A 168 -9.07 12.19 -17.27
N LEU A 169 -9.46 13.20 -18.04
CA LEU A 169 -10.84 13.62 -18.23
C LEU A 169 -11.23 13.36 -19.68
N ASP A 170 -12.37 12.73 -19.87
CA ASP A 170 -13.05 12.59 -21.16
C ASP A 170 -14.45 13.17 -21.04
N SER A 171 -14.90 13.92 -22.04
CA SER A 171 -16.25 14.50 -22.07
C SER A 171 -16.91 14.20 -23.41
N LYS A 172 -18.11 13.64 -23.36
CA LYS A 172 -18.89 13.26 -24.54
C LYS A 172 -20.26 13.90 -24.51
N VAL A 173 -20.60 14.59 -25.59
CA VAL A 173 -21.94 15.09 -25.88
C VAL A 173 -22.37 14.43 -27.19
N GLN A 174 -23.60 13.93 -27.25
CA GLN A 174 -24.10 13.17 -28.41
C GLN A 174 -24.85 14.04 -29.43
N ILE A 175 -24.61 15.35 -29.43
CA ILE A 175 -25.25 16.31 -30.34
C ILE A 175 -24.29 17.46 -30.66
N ASP A 176 -24.38 17.98 -31.88
CA ASP A 176 -23.61 19.16 -32.32
C ASP A 176 -24.48 20.44 -32.37
N SER A 177 -25.80 20.27 -32.28
CA SER A 177 -26.79 21.35 -32.26
C SER A 177 -28.06 20.90 -31.53
N VAL A 178 -28.70 21.79 -30.79
CA VAL A 178 -29.95 21.54 -30.05
C VAL A 178 -30.95 22.65 -30.32
N LYS A 179 -32.25 22.34 -30.45
CA LYS A 179 -33.28 23.38 -30.52
C LYS A 179 -33.66 23.85 -29.12
N VAL A 180 -34.29 25.03 -29.06
CA VAL A 180 -34.87 25.54 -27.80
C VAL A 180 -35.87 24.52 -27.25
N ASN A 181 -35.78 24.24 -25.94
CA ASN A 181 -36.57 23.25 -25.20
C ASN A 181 -36.28 21.77 -25.52
N GLU A 182 -35.22 21.45 -26.28
CA GLU A 182 -34.76 20.07 -26.44
C GLU A 182 -33.69 19.73 -25.38
N ALA A 183 -33.82 18.57 -24.75
CA ALA A 183 -32.87 18.07 -23.78
C ALA A 183 -31.76 17.26 -24.46
N PHE A 184 -30.56 17.30 -23.89
CA PHE A 184 -29.45 16.45 -24.30
C PHE A 184 -28.66 15.99 -23.08
N ASN A 185 -27.92 14.89 -23.25
CA ASN A 185 -27.06 14.34 -22.22
C ASN A 185 -25.59 14.62 -22.51
N MET A 186 -24.87 15.06 -21.48
CA MET A 186 -23.41 15.11 -21.47
C MET A 186 -22.90 14.08 -20.47
N THR A 187 -21.90 13.30 -20.89
CA THR A 187 -21.19 12.37 -20.00
C THR A 187 -19.78 12.88 -19.78
N VAL A 188 -19.37 13.00 -18.51
CA VAL A 188 -17.99 13.33 -18.14
C VAL A 188 -17.40 12.15 -17.38
N THR A 189 -16.28 11.63 -17.86
CA THR A 189 -15.58 10.48 -17.29
C THR A 189 -14.23 10.90 -16.73
N TYR A 190 -14.01 10.66 -15.45
CA TYR A 190 -12.72 10.80 -14.78
C TYR A 190 -12.08 9.42 -14.64
N SER A 191 -10.81 9.27 -14.99
CA SER A 191 -10.08 8.00 -14.87
C SER A 191 -8.68 8.24 -14.33
N GLY A 192 -8.27 7.46 -13.33
CA GLY A 192 -6.99 7.68 -12.69
C GLY A 192 -6.69 6.73 -11.55
N SER A 193 -5.52 6.91 -10.95
CA SER A 193 -5.11 6.15 -9.76
C SER A 193 -5.08 7.08 -8.55
N GLY A 194 -6.01 6.88 -7.61
CA GLY A 194 -6.15 7.68 -6.39
C GLY A 194 -7.23 7.13 -5.46
N ASN A 195 -7.67 7.93 -4.49
CA ASN A 195 -8.76 7.54 -3.60
C ASN A 195 -10.10 8.07 -4.12
N LEU A 196 -10.95 7.19 -4.64
CA LEU A 196 -12.28 7.58 -5.09
C LEU A 196 -13.16 8.08 -3.93
N LYS A 197 -13.00 7.54 -2.72
CA LYS A 197 -13.76 7.97 -1.53
C LYS A 197 -13.35 9.36 -1.02
N LEU A 198 -12.19 9.87 -1.45
CA LEU A 198 -11.73 11.22 -1.13
C LEU A 198 -11.84 12.16 -2.34
N LEU A 199 -12.54 11.73 -3.40
CA LEU A 199 -12.86 12.57 -4.55
C LEU A 199 -13.92 13.59 -4.13
N SER A 200 -13.61 14.86 -4.33
CA SER A 200 -14.60 15.94 -4.26
C SER A 200 -15.33 16.03 -5.58
N GLU A 201 -16.63 16.30 -5.52
CA GLU A 201 -17.45 16.47 -6.71
C GLU A 201 -16.90 17.60 -7.60
N PRO A 202 -16.61 17.33 -8.89
CA PRO A 202 -16.15 18.34 -9.82
C PRO A 202 -17.27 19.34 -10.10
N LYS A 203 -17.01 20.62 -9.82
CA LYS A 203 -17.95 21.69 -10.18
C LYS A 203 -17.84 22.01 -11.67
N ILE A 204 -18.92 21.78 -12.40
CA ILE A 204 -19.07 22.20 -13.80
C ILE A 204 -19.75 23.57 -13.81
N ILE A 205 -19.13 24.52 -14.52
CA ILE A 205 -19.71 25.85 -14.73
C ILE A 205 -20.57 25.77 -16.00
N TRP A 206 -21.88 25.87 -15.83
CA TRP A 206 -22.83 25.85 -16.93
C TRP A 206 -23.16 27.27 -17.40
N PRO A 207 -23.30 27.50 -18.72
CA PRO A 207 -23.86 28.72 -19.24
C PRO A 207 -25.28 28.96 -18.69
N SER A 208 -25.63 30.22 -18.41
CA SER A 208 -26.90 30.60 -17.77
C SER A 208 -28.15 30.26 -18.58
N GLU A 209 -27.96 29.99 -19.87
CA GLU A 209 -29.01 29.62 -20.82
C GLU A 209 -29.49 28.16 -20.64
N PHE A 210 -28.75 27.35 -19.88
CA PHE A 210 -29.11 25.95 -19.63
C PHE A 210 -29.81 25.76 -18.30
N GLU A 211 -30.94 25.07 -18.34
CA GLU A 211 -31.52 24.42 -17.18
C GLU A 211 -30.82 23.05 -16.99
N VAL A 212 -30.20 22.86 -15.82
CA VAL A 212 -29.37 21.69 -15.53
C VAL A 212 -30.01 20.90 -14.40
N PHE A 213 -30.18 19.60 -14.64
CA PHE A 213 -30.68 18.65 -13.65
C PHE A 213 -29.52 17.95 -12.93
N ASP A 214 -29.81 17.40 -11.75
CA ASP A 214 -28.84 16.62 -10.98
C ASP A 214 -28.32 15.43 -11.82
N PRO A 215 -27.00 15.18 -11.85
CA PRO A 215 -26.43 14.13 -12.67
C PRO A 215 -26.67 12.74 -12.06
N GLU A 216 -26.73 11.72 -12.93
CA GLU A 216 -26.55 10.33 -12.49
C GLU A 216 -25.05 10.06 -12.28
N VAL A 217 -24.65 9.71 -11.05
CA VAL A 217 -23.24 9.44 -10.70
C VAL A 217 -22.98 7.93 -10.68
N LYS A 218 -21.92 7.50 -11.40
CA LYS A 218 -21.49 6.09 -11.45
C LYS A 218 -20.02 5.95 -11.08
N ASP A 219 -19.79 5.31 -9.93
CA ASP A 219 -18.46 5.01 -9.42
C ASP A 219 -18.03 3.59 -9.77
N ARG A 220 -16.82 3.44 -10.33
CA ARG A 220 -16.23 2.14 -10.63
C ARG A 220 -14.80 2.07 -10.10
N ILE A 221 -14.55 1.06 -9.25
CA ILE A 221 -13.22 0.71 -8.76
C ILE A 221 -12.81 -0.59 -9.45
N SER A 222 -11.63 -0.62 -10.06
CA SER A 222 -11.06 -1.75 -10.79
C SER A 222 -9.69 -2.13 -10.26
#